data_AF-A0A3M1BPJ1-F1
#
_entry.id   AF-A0A3M1BPJ1-F1
#
_cell.length_a   1.000
_cell.length_b   1.000
_cell.length_c   1.000
_cell.angle_alpha   90.00
_cell.angle_beta   90.00
_cell.angle_gamma   90.00
#
_symmetry.space_group_name_H-M   'P 1'
#
loop_
_entity.id
_entity.type
_entity.pdbx_description
1 polymer ?
#
loop_
_entity_poly.entity_id
_entity_poly.type
_entity_poly.pdbx_seq_one_letter_code
_entity_poly.pdbx_strand_id
1 'polypeptide(L)'
;MKGLWLKAFVSFASYSLISSCGGGGGGSPTIRADLYITDAQENTYQSVIVRIYEINLCSDNACQSKINLFTNQQGVEIDLKRLENVMQYLNTGDIPQGTYNRLEVILDKNLSVDNNPAQFNSISQTNKPNTVYCHADNKCHIRFNGIVQPFSVGKFAVDFDLKQFQINQNTSPWTVTDLLMKPLTPAEVGNRGFVLFLTVNSMGNDSFTGSWMSRTYTVSLNQSTTCSINHTFYSGQQCLQHLQRDMCYMVRVRQDPSAYTSLIASDISSAPQRLCVR
;
A
#
# COMPACT_ATOMS: atom_id res chain seq x y z
N MET A 1 -29.49 15.85 -91.07
CA MET A 1 -30.27 14.61 -91.23
C MET A 1 -29.68 13.53 -90.34
N LYS A 2 -30.55 12.61 -89.92
CA LYS A 2 -30.38 11.47 -89.02
C LYS A 2 -29.06 10.68 -89.12
N GLY A 3 -28.67 10.13 -87.98
CA GLY A 3 -28.00 8.83 -87.85
C GLY A 3 -26.54 8.88 -87.40
N LEU A 4 -25.96 7.87 -86.75
CA LEU A 4 -26.44 6.69 -86.03
C LEU A 4 -25.15 6.11 -85.42
N TRP A 5 -25.08 5.98 -84.09
CA TRP A 5 -24.41 4.93 -83.29
C TRP A 5 -22.94 4.53 -83.53
N LEU A 6 -22.16 4.51 -82.43
CA LEU A 6 -21.54 3.26 -81.95
C LEU A 6 -21.20 3.36 -80.46
N LYS A 7 -21.73 2.43 -79.65
CA LYS A 7 -21.36 2.23 -78.24
C LYS A 7 -20.21 1.23 -78.18
N ALA A 8 -19.14 1.54 -77.45
CA ALA A 8 -18.16 0.57 -77.01
C ALA A 8 -18.36 0.29 -75.52
N PHE A 9 -18.66 -0.97 -75.21
CA PHE A 9 -18.72 -1.54 -73.87
C PHE A 9 -17.29 -1.81 -73.39
N VAL A 10 -16.91 -1.26 -72.23
CA VAL A 10 -15.72 -1.71 -71.49
C VAL A 10 -16.18 -2.09 -70.09
N SER A 11 -16.24 -3.39 -69.82
CA SER A 11 -16.46 -3.95 -68.50
C SER A 11 -15.15 -3.88 -67.71
N PHE A 12 -15.11 -3.04 -66.68
CA PHE A 12 -14.06 -3.08 -65.66
C PHE A 12 -14.53 -4.00 -64.52
N ALA A 13 -13.82 -5.12 -64.34
CA ALA A 13 -13.98 -6.01 -63.21
C ALA A 13 -13.36 -5.35 -61.96
N SER A 14 -14.20 -4.92 -61.03
CA SER A 14 -13.80 -4.41 -59.72
C SER A 14 -13.48 -5.59 -58.77
N TYR A 15 -12.20 -5.82 -58.53
CA TYR A 15 -11.71 -6.65 -57.43
C TYR A 15 -11.91 -5.88 -56.11
N SER A 16 -13.01 -6.14 -55.42
CA SER A 16 -13.26 -5.65 -54.07
C SER A 16 -12.41 -6.45 -53.07
N LEU A 17 -11.26 -5.91 -52.70
CA LEU A 17 -10.50 -6.34 -51.52
C LEU A 17 -11.26 -5.86 -50.28
N ILE A 18 -12.06 -6.76 -49.70
CA ILE A 18 -12.66 -6.59 -48.37
C ILE A 18 -11.53 -6.75 -47.35
N SER A 19 -10.83 -5.66 -47.03
CA SER A 19 -9.97 -5.60 -45.87
C SER A 19 -10.85 -5.60 -44.62
N SER A 20 -11.08 -6.78 -44.06
CA SER A 20 -11.58 -6.98 -42.71
C SER A 20 -10.62 -6.27 -41.74
N CYS A 21 -10.96 -5.05 -41.37
CA CYS A 21 -10.31 -4.35 -40.26
C CYS A 21 -10.79 -5.06 -38.98
N GLY A 22 -9.96 -5.98 -38.48
CA GLY A 22 -10.20 -6.66 -37.22
C GLY A 22 -10.40 -5.62 -36.12
N GLY A 23 -11.59 -5.61 -35.52
CA GLY A 23 -11.90 -4.80 -34.35
C GLY A 23 -11.02 -5.24 -33.20
N GLY A 24 -9.88 -4.57 -33.02
CA GLY A 24 -9.07 -4.66 -31.82
C GLY A 24 -9.88 -4.09 -30.66
N GLY A 25 -10.31 -4.96 -29.76
CA GLY A 25 -10.94 -4.55 -28.50
C GLY A 25 -9.96 -3.67 -27.72
N GLY A 26 -10.24 -2.37 -27.68
CA GLY A 26 -9.49 -1.43 -26.86
C GLY A 26 -9.76 -1.72 -25.40
N GLY A 27 -8.82 -2.37 -24.72
CA GLY A 27 -8.82 -2.44 -23.27
C GLY A 27 -8.67 -1.03 -22.70
N SER A 28 -9.43 -0.69 -21.66
CA SER A 28 -9.23 0.56 -20.94
C SER A 28 -7.79 0.62 -20.44
N PRO A 29 -7.07 1.73 -20.65
CA PRO A 29 -5.70 1.87 -20.18
C PRO A 29 -5.65 1.66 -18.66
N THR A 30 -4.74 0.80 -18.21
CA THR A 30 -4.43 0.59 -16.80
C THR A 30 -3.07 1.19 -16.49
N ILE A 31 -2.90 1.64 -15.24
CA ILE A 31 -1.62 2.12 -14.71
C ILE A 31 -1.27 1.25 -13.52
N ARG A 32 -0.05 0.72 -13.53
CA ARG A 32 0.51 0.00 -12.40
C ARG A 32 0.85 0.97 -11.27
N ALA A 33 0.35 0.69 -10.06
CA ALA A 33 0.61 1.50 -8.89
C ALA A 33 1.07 0.64 -7.71
N ASP A 34 2.12 1.10 -7.04
CA ASP A 34 2.66 0.50 -5.84
C ASP A 34 1.99 1.11 -4.61
N LEU A 35 1.39 0.27 -3.78
CA LEU A 35 0.67 0.67 -2.58
C LEU A 35 1.59 0.64 -1.36
N TYR A 36 1.59 1.74 -0.61
CA TYR A 36 2.31 1.87 0.65
C TYR A 36 1.40 2.39 1.75
N ILE A 37 1.79 2.11 3.00
CA ILE A 37 1.27 2.77 4.19
C ILE A 37 2.42 3.51 4.86
N THR A 38 2.10 4.64 5.44
CA THR A 38 3.04 5.48 6.18
C THR A 38 2.31 6.22 7.28
N ASP A 39 3.08 6.95 8.08
CA ASP A 39 2.55 7.85 9.07
C ASP A 39 3.42 9.11 9.19
N ALA A 40 2.80 10.21 9.59
CA ALA A 40 3.53 11.43 9.95
C ALA A 40 4.17 11.28 11.33
N GLN A 41 5.22 12.06 11.60
CA GLN A 41 5.86 12.05 12.92
C GLN A 41 4.88 12.50 14.02
N GLU A 42 4.73 11.69 15.07
CA GLU A 42 3.85 11.94 16.22
C GLU A 42 4.46 11.39 17.52
N ASN A 43 4.55 12.19 18.57
CA ASN A 43 5.22 11.79 19.82
C ASN A 43 4.26 11.31 20.93
N THR A 44 2.95 11.33 20.68
CA THR A 44 1.93 11.01 21.69
C THR A 44 1.91 9.53 22.05
N TYR A 45 2.07 8.63 21.07
CA TYR A 45 1.95 7.18 21.26
C TYR A 45 3.29 6.48 21.07
N GLN A 46 3.53 5.41 21.82
CA GLN A 46 4.68 4.53 21.66
C GLN A 46 4.41 3.39 20.67
N SER A 47 3.15 2.97 20.53
CA SER A 47 2.73 1.98 19.54
C SER A 47 1.24 2.13 19.21
N VAL A 48 0.89 2.01 17.93
CA VAL A 48 -0.51 2.00 17.46
C VAL A 48 -0.63 0.89 16.42
N ILE A 49 -1.13 -0.27 16.85
CA ILE A 49 -1.18 -1.47 16.02
C ILE A 49 -2.60 -1.68 15.52
N VAL A 50 -2.76 -1.56 14.21
CA VAL A 50 -4.00 -1.81 13.47
C VAL A 50 -3.85 -3.06 12.62
N ARG A 51 -4.96 -3.74 12.32
CA ARG A 51 -4.98 -4.85 11.36
C ARG A 51 -5.79 -4.45 10.14
N ILE A 52 -5.19 -4.49 8.96
CA ILE A 52 -5.80 -4.05 7.71
C ILE A 52 -6.15 -5.26 6.85
N TYR A 53 -7.40 -5.32 6.38
CA TYR A 53 -7.90 -6.39 5.52
C TYR A 53 -7.95 -5.97 4.05
N GLU A 54 -8.42 -4.75 3.76
CA GLU A 54 -8.56 -4.27 2.39
C GLU A 54 -8.22 -2.79 2.25
N ILE A 55 -7.70 -2.42 1.08
CA ILE A 55 -7.57 -1.03 0.64
C ILE A 55 -8.18 -0.92 -0.76
N ASN A 56 -9.11 0.01 -0.91
CA ASN A 56 -9.95 0.14 -2.09
C ASN A 56 -9.97 1.59 -2.58
N LEU A 57 -9.95 1.78 -3.90
CA LEU A 57 -10.32 3.05 -4.53
C LEU A 57 -11.75 2.99 -5.03
N CYS A 58 -12.48 4.09 -4.88
CA CYS A 58 -13.87 4.17 -5.32
C CYS A 58 -14.10 5.42 -6.17
N SER A 59 -14.95 5.26 -7.19
CA SER A 59 -15.39 6.35 -8.07
C SER A 59 -16.77 6.91 -7.66
N ASP A 60 -17.47 6.26 -6.73
CA ASP A 60 -18.83 6.62 -6.33
C ASP A 60 -18.98 6.93 -4.83
N ASN A 61 -20.10 7.57 -4.52
CA ASN A 61 -20.43 8.03 -3.17
C ASN A 61 -20.92 6.94 -2.20
N ALA A 62 -20.94 5.67 -2.58
CA ALA A 62 -21.27 4.56 -1.70
C ALA A 62 -20.12 3.54 -1.57
N CYS A 63 -19.04 3.70 -2.35
CA CYS A 63 -18.00 2.69 -2.58
C CYS A 63 -18.56 1.37 -3.15
N GLN A 64 -19.57 1.42 -4.02
CA GLN A 64 -20.12 0.20 -4.64
C GLN A 64 -19.23 -0.31 -5.79
N SER A 65 -18.68 0.62 -6.59
CA SER A 65 -17.72 0.36 -7.65
C SER A 65 -16.31 0.55 -7.10
N LYS A 66 -15.73 -0.54 -6.58
CA LYS A 66 -14.41 -0.52 -5.95
C LYS A 66 -13.34 -1.20 -6.81
N ILE A 67 -12.15 -0.58 -6.86
CA ILE A 67 -10.90 -1.21 -7.31
C ILE A 67 -10.13 -1.62 -6.06
N ASN A 68 -9.93 -2.93 -5.88
CA ASN A 68 -9.16 -3.45 -4.76
C ASN A 68 -7.66 -3.31 -5.05
N LEU A 69 -6.98 -2.50 -4.24
CA LEU A 69 -5.53 -2.34 -4.31
C LEU A 69 -4.80 -3.36 -3.43
N PHE A 70 -5.47 -3.82 -2.38
CA PHE A 70 -4.94 -4.78 -1.43
C PHE A 70 -6.08 -5.55 -0.78
N THR A 71 -5.84 -6.85 -0.62
CA THR A 71 -6.69 -7.74 0.17
C THR A 71 -5.85 -8.79 0.88
N ASN A 72 -6.16 -9.02 2.15
CA ASN A 72 -5.64 -10.15 2.92
C ASN A 72 -6.76 -10.67 3.84
N GLN A 73 -7.15 -11.92 3.68
CA GLN A 73 -8.27 -12.52 4.44
C GLN A 73 -7.98 -12.60 5.95
N GLN A 74 -6.72 -12.79 6.33
CA GLN A 74 -6.29 -12.83 7.73
C GLN A 74 -5.99 -11.43 8.28
N GLY A 75 -5.92 -10.43 7.41
CA GLY A 75 -5.46 -9.10 7.71
C GLY A 75 -3.95 -9.04 7.93
N VAL A 76 -3.40 -7.84 7.83
CA VAL A 76 -1.99 -7.56 8.09
C VAL A 76 -1.91 -6.59 9.26
N GLU A 77 -1.17 -6.97 10.30
CA GLU A 77 -0.90 -6.08 11.43
C GLU A 77 0.20 -5.08 11.08
N ILE A 78 -0.05 -3.82 11.40
CA ILE A 78 0.84 -2.71 11.13
C ILE A 78 0.92 -1.85 12.38
N ASP A 79 2.15 -1.63 12.84
CA ASP A 79 2.44 -0.65 13.89
C ASP A 79 2.68 0.72 13.23
N LEU A 80 1.64 1.55 13.19
CA LEU A 80 1.65 2.84 12.51
C LEU A 80 2.77 3.75 13.04
N LYS A 81 3.07 3.68 14.34
CA LYS A 81 4.15 4.43 14.98
C LYS A 81 5.55 4.03 14.45
N ARG A 82 5.73 2.81 13.95
CA ARG A 82 7.01 2.41 13.31
C ARG A 82 7.16 2.94 11.90
N LEU A 83 6.10 3.50 11.32
CA LEU A 83 6.06 4.04 9.97
C LEU A 83 6.30 5.55 9.90
N GLU A 84 6.73 6.17 11.00
CA GLU A 84 7.08 7.59 11.02
C GLU A 84 8.14 7.93 9.98
N ASN A 85 7.74 8.76 9.02
CA ASN A 85 8.56 9.23 7.90
C ASN A 85 9.13 8.09 7.01
N VAL A 86 8.59 6.88 7.08
CA VAL A 86 8.97 5.75 6.23
C VAL A 86 7.74 5.07 5.64
N MET A 87 7.89 4.46 4.47
CA MET A 87 6.80 3.78 3.76
C MET A 87 6.98 2.27 3.84
N GLN A 88 5.92 1.57 4.25
CA GLN A 88 5.84 0.12 4.19
C GLN A 88 5.07 -0.29 2.94
N TYR A 89 5.72 -1.06 2.07
CA TYR A 89 5.09 -1.60 0.86
C TYR A 89 4.08 -2.69 1.20
N LEU A 90 2.91 -2.66 0.57
CA LEU A 90 1.89 -3.70 0.75
C LEU A 90 1.69 -4.55 -0.50
N ASN A 91 1.50 -3.91 -1.65
CA ASN A 91 1.16 -4.59 -2.89
C ASN A 91 1.44 -3.70 -4.10
N THR A 92 1.46 -4.30 -5.28
CA THR A 92 1.42 -3.59 -6.56
C THR A 92 0.20 -4.08 -7.32
N GLY A 93 -0.61 -3.16 -7.82
CA GLY A 93 -1.82 -3.48 -8.58
C GLY A 93 -1.99 -2.61 -9.82
N ASP A 94 -2.78 -3.10 -10.76
CA ASP A 94 -3.19 -2.34 -11.93
C ASP A 94 -4.46 -1.56 -11.62
N ILE A 95 -4.41 -0.23 -11.80
CA ILE A 95 -5.52 0.67 -11.58
C ILE A 95 -6.03 1.13 -12.94
N PRO A 96 -7.29 0.84 -13.31
CA PRO A 96 -7.89 1.38 -14.52
C PRO A 96 -7.88 2.92 -14.50
N GLN A 97 -7.59 3.55 -15.63
CA GLN A 97 -7.69 4.99 -15.75
C GLN A 97 -9.12 5.44 -15.44
N GLY A 98 -9.24 6.44 -14.57
CA GLY A 98 -10.53 6.95 -14.13
C GLY A 98 -10.39 8.04 -13.08
N THR A 99 -11.50 8.58 -12.62
CA THR A 99 -11.52 9.50 -11.47
C THR A 99 -11.95 8.74 -10.24
N TYR A 100 -11.13 8.81 -9.20
CA TYR A 100 -11.41 8.23 -7.90
C TYR A 100 -11.52 9.37 -6.91
N ASN A 101 -12.65 9.44 -6.21
CA ASN A 101 -12.96 10.52 -5.27
C ASN A 101 -13.04 10.01 -3.83
N ARG A 102 -12.65 8.74 -3.62
CA ARG A 102 -12.54 8.13 -2.30
C ARG A 102 -11.49 7.04 -2.23
N LEU A 103 -10.96 6.93 -1.04
CA LEU A 103 -10.13 5.83 -0.56
C LEU A 103 -10.87 5.19 0.61
N GLU A 104 -11.04 3.87 0.57
CA GLU A 104 -11.59 3.09 1.67
C GLU A 104 -10.53 2.12 2.19
N VAL A 105 -10.32 2.13 3.49
CA VAL A 105 -9.51 1.14 4.20
C VAL A 105 -10.41 0.36 5.14
N ILE A 106 -10.42 -0.96 4.98
CA ILE A 106 -11.17 -1.88 5.83
C ILE A 106 -10.19 -2.49 6.82
N LEU A 107 -10.45 -2.27 8.11
CA LEU A 107 -9.59 -2.69 9.20
C LEU A 107 -10.38 -3.40 10.31
N ASP A 108 -9.67 -4.08 11.20
CA ASP A 108 -10.25 -4.68 12.40
C ASP A 108 -10.78 -3.58 13.33
N LYS A 109 -11.98 -3.78 13.87
CA LYS A 109 -12.57 -2.87 14.84
C LYS A 109 -11.67 -2.71 16.06
N ASN A 110 -10.97 -3.76 16.45
CA ASN A 110 -10.07 -3.75 17.59
C ASN A 110 -8.66 -3.39 17.15
N LEU A 111 -8.00 -2.57 17.95
CA LEU A 111 -6.62 -2.16 17.77
C LEU A 111 -5.90 -2.16 19.13
N SER A 112 -4.59 -1.99 19.12
CA SER A 112 -3.81 -1.83 20.35
C SER A 112 -3.06 -0.52 20.34
N VAL A 113 -3.15 0.23 21.44
CA VAL A 113 -2.43 1.49 21.63
C VAL A 113 -1.64 1.42 22.91
N ASP A 114 -0.32 1.52 22.82
CA ASP A 114 0.60 1.37 23.95
C ASP A 114 0.36 0.09 24.76
N ASN A 115 0.05 -1.01 24.06
CA ASN A 115 -0.34 -2.32 24.61
C ASN A 115 -1.69 -2.36 25.35
N ASN A 116 -2.48 -1.29 25.30
CA ASN A 116 -3.87 -1.28 25.79
C ASN A 116 -4.83 -1.67 24.67
N PRO A 117 -5.89 -2.44 24.97
CA PRO A 117 -6.94 -2.72 23.99
C PRO A 117 -7.72 -1.43 23.71
N ALA A 118 -7.90 -1.14 22.43
CA ALA A 118 -8.72 -0.03 21.96
C ALA A 118 -9.67 -0.51 20.86
N GLN A 119 -10.70 0.28 20.56
CA GLN A 119 -11.64 0.01 19.49
C GLN A 119 -11.96 1.28 18.69
N PHE A 120 -12.20 1.08 17.40
CA PHE A 120 -12.89 2.05 16.55
C PHE A 120 -14.40 2.03 16.85
N ASN A 121 -14.98 3.23 16.89
CA ASN A 121 -16.42 3.42 16.81
C ASN A 121 -16.78 4.09 15.49
N SER A 122 -18.06 4.00 15.10
CA SER A 122 -18.54 4.77 13.96
C SER A 122 -18.42 6.27 14.27
N ILE A 123 -17.68 6.98 13.42
CA ILE A 123 -17.44 8.42 13.52
C ILE A 123 -18.01 9.06 12.26
N SER A 124 -19.07 9.84 12.45
CA SER A 124 -19.68 10.64 11.38
C SER A 124 -19.66 12.10 11.81
N GLN A 125 -18.51 12.75 11.64
CA GLN A 125 -18.40 14.20 11.86
C GLN A 125 -18.65 14.92 10.54
N THR A 126 -19.72 15.72 10.50
CA THR A 126 -19.90 16.75 9.47
C THR A 126 -18.68 17.66 9.51
N ASN A 127 -17.94 17.78 8.39
CA ASN A 127 -16.72 18.57 8.18
C ASN A 127 -15.36 17.88 8.40
N LYS A 128 -15.33 16.56 8.62
CA LYS A 128 -14.06 15.81 8.54
C LYS A 128 -13.92 15.13 7.18
N PRO A 129 -12.71 15.07 6.61
CA PRO A 129 -12.48 14.36 5.35
C PRO A 129 -12.67 12.85 5.52
N ASN A 130 -12.53 12.32 6.74
CA ASN A 130 -12.74 10.92 7.04
C ASN A 130 -14.09 10.64 7.71
N THR A 131 -14.71 9.53 7.31
CA THR A 131 -15.83 8.91 8.02
C THR A 131 -15.45 7.50 8.40
N VAL A 132 -15.86 7.06 9.59
CA VAL A 132 -15.64 5.69 10.07
C VAL A 132 -16.99 5.01 10.25
N TYR A 133 -17.16 3.85 9.65
CA TYR A 133 -18.36 3.03 9.82
C TYR A 133 -17.97 1.62 10.24
N CYS A 134 -18.40 1.22 11.43
CA CYS A 134 -18.12 -0.11 11.97
C CYS A 134 -19.33 -1.04 11.83
N HIS A 135 -19.10 -2.20 11.24
CA HIS A 135 -20.09 -3.25 11.04
C HIS A 135 -20.11 -4.23 12.23
N ALA A 136 -21.13 -5.11 12.25
CA ALA A 136 -21.26 -6.15 13.27
C ALA A 136 -20.25 -7.31 13.14
N ASP A 137 -19.53 -7.39 12.02
CA ASP A 137 -18.51 -8.40 11.73
C ASP A 137 -17.13 -8.06 12.31
N ASN A 138 -17.06 -7.11 13.25
CA ASN A 138 -15.83 -6.56 13.83
C ASN A 138 -14.88 -5.91 12.81
N LYS A 139 -15.40 -5.40 11.68
CA LYS A 139 -14.62 -4.56 10.77
C LYS A 139 -15.12 -3.13 10.78
N CYS A 140 -14.21 -2.20 10.55
CA CYS A 140 -14.52 -0.80 10.34
C CYS A 140 -13.99 -0.32 8.99
N HIS A 141 -14.80 0.47 8.31
CA HIS A 141 -14.50 1.10 7.04
C HIS A 141 -14.12 2.55 7.32
N ILE A 142 -12.85 2.88 7.12
CA ILE A 142 -12.38 4.27 7.11
C ILE A 142 -12.44 4.76 5.67
N ARG A 143 -13.26 5.77 5.42
CA ARG A 143 -13.39 6.38 4.10
C ARG A 143 -12.85 7.79 4.12
N PHE A 144 -11.90 8.07 3.26
CA PHE A 144 -11.49 9.44 2.91
C PHE A 144 -12.37 9.95 1.78
N ASN A 145 -12.95 11.14 1.95
CA ASN A 145 -13.74 11.85 0.95
C ASN A 145 -12.89 12.97 0.35
N GLY A 146 -12.52 12.83 -0.92
CA GLY A 146 -11.68 13.79 -1.63
C GLY A 146 -11.05 13.19 -2.87
N ILE A 147 -10.60 14.02 -3.80
CA ILE A 147 -9.97 13.55 -5.03
C ILE A 147 -8.73 12.72 -4.67
N VAL A 148 -8.68 11.49 -5.17
CA VAL A 148 -7.54 10.59 -5.05
C VAL A 148 -6.87 10.51 -6.41
N GLN A 149 -5.60 10.89 -6.49
CA GLN A 149 -4.82 10.88 -7.73
C GLN A 149 -3.75 9.78 -7.70
N PRO A 150 -4.12 8.50 -7.85
CA PRO A 150 -3.16 7.40 -7.79
C PRO A 150 -2.18 7.39 -9.00
N PHE A 151 -2.47 8.18 -10.03
CA PHE A 151 -1.83 8.09 -11.36
C PHE A 151 -0.59 8.95 -11.55
N SER A 152 -0.28 9.87 -10.65
CA SER A 152 0.72 10.91 -10.93
C SER A 152 2.17 10.46 -10.75
N VAL A 153 2.45 9.38 -10.00
CA VAL A 153 3.83 8.92 -9.72
C VAL A 153 4.05 7.40 -9.67
N GLY A 154 3.06 6.58 -10.03
CA GLY A 154 3.17 5.10 -9.94
C GLY A 154 3.28 4.57 -8.50
N LYS A 155 3.22 5.44 -7.50
CA LYS A 155 3.23 5.12 -6.08
C LYS A 155 2.01 5.77 -5.43
N PHE A 156 1.30 4.97 -4.65
CA PHE A 156 0.14 5.39 -3.90
C PHE A 156 0.38 5.09 -2.42
N ALA A 157 0.57 6.12 -1.62
CA ALA A 157 0.82 5.98 -0.18
C ALA A 157 -0.36 6.51 0.62
N VAL A 158 -0.80 5.75 1.63
CA VAL A 158 -1.82 6.15 2.58
C VAL A 158 -1.15 6.55 3.89
N ASP A 159 -1.38 7.79 4.32
CA ASP A 159 -0.90 8.34 5.60
C ASP A 159 -2.04 8.31 6.63
N PHE A 160 -1.82 7.65 7.76
CA PHE A 160 -2.78 7.55 8.88
C PHE A 160 -2.73 8.72 9.87
N ASP A 161 -1.85 9.71 9.62
CA ASP A 161 -1.67 10.96 10.36
C ASP A 161 -1.98 10.81 11.86
N LEU A 162 -1.19 10.01 12.58
CA LEU A 162 -1.41 9.71 14.00
C LEU A 162 -1.49 10.96 14.88
N LYS A 163 -0.98 12.09 14.40
CA LYS A 163 -1.11 13.40 15.06
C LYS A 163 -2.56 13.87 15.20
N GLN A 164 -3.44 13.42 14.32
CA GLN A 164 -4.88 13.69 14.38
C GLN A 164 -5.67 12.56 15.05
N PHE A 165 -4.99 11.50 15.49
CA PHE A 165 -5.63 10.40 16.22
C PHE A 165 -5.98 10.87 17.63
N GLN A 166 -7.25 10.72 18.00
CA GLN A 166 -7.72 11.03 19.36
C GLN A 166 -8.35 9.80 19.98
N ILE A 167 -7.98 9.53 21.24
CA ILE A 167 -8.40 8.34 21.97
C ILE A 167 -8.97 8.76 23.33
N ASN A 168 -10.17 8.28 23.63
CA ASN A 168 -10.76 8.37 24.96
C ASN A 168 -10.27 7.19 25.82
N GLN A 169 -9.30 7.48 26.69
CA GLN A 169 -8.71 6.51 27.62
C GLN A 169 -9.57 6.22 28.87
N ASN A 170 -10.68 6.94 29.06
CA ASN A 170 -11.61 6.73 30.18
C ASN A 170 -12.64 5.62 29.92
N THR A 171 -12.48 4.87 28.82
CA THR A 171 -13.34 3.74 28.44
C THR A 171 -12.56 2.43 28.52
N SER A 172 -13.24 1.29 28.66
CA SER A 172 -12.60 -0.03 28.59
C SER A 172 -13.41 -0.94 27.64
N PRO A 173 -12.88 -1.29 26.45
CA PRO A 173 -11.59 -0.87 25.90
C PRO A 173 -11.54 0.64 25.59
N TRP A 174 -10.34 1.19 25.39
CA TRP A 174 -10.16 2.58 24.94
C TRP A 174 -10.90 2.82 23.62
N THR A 175 -11.35 4.04 23.36
CA THR A 175 -12.18 4.34 22.18
C THR A 175 -11.51 5.38 21.30
N VAL A 176 -11.33 5.08 20.02
CA VAL A 176 -10.91 6.08 19.02
C VAL A 176 -12.08 7.03 18.76
N THR A 177 -11.85 8.32 18.99
CA THR A 177 -12.87 9.38 18.85
C THR A 177 -12.66 10.27 17.63
N ASP A 178 -11.42 10.34 17.13
CA ASP A 178 -11.07 11.04 15.90
C ASP A 178 -9.87 10.36 15.24
N LEU A 179 -9.81 10.44 13.91
CA LEU A 179 -8.69 10.00 13.10
C LEU A 179 -8.67 10.77 11.79
N LEU A 180 -7.48 10.92 11.21
CA LEU A 180 -7.31 11.43 9.86
C LEU A 180 -6.54 10.40 9.03
N MET A 181 -7.04 10.06 7.86
CA MET A 181 -6.33 9.23 6.90
C MET A 181 -6.41 9.91 5.54
N LYS A 182 -5.28 10.10 4.87
CA LYS A 182 -5.22 10.77 3.57
C LYS A 182 -4.27 10.07 2.61
N PRO A 183 -4.55 10.10 1.29
CA PRO A 183 -3.53 9.77 0.31
C PRO A 183 -2.45 10.85 0.32
N LEU A 184 -1.18 10.46 0.20
CA LEU A 184 -0.08 11.40 0.01
C LEU A 184 -0.02 11.93 -1.42
N THR A 185 0.43 13.17 -1.55
CA THR A 185 0.79 13.76 -2.83
C THR A 185 2.13 13.23 -3.34
N PRO A 186 2.39 13.30 -4.66
CA PRO A 186 3.69 13.01 -5.26
C PRO A 186 4.91 13.59 -4.51
N ALA A 187 4.80 14.85 -4.09
CA ALA A 187 5.87 15.56 -3.40
C ALA A 187 6.13 15.00 -2.00
N GLU A 188 5.09 14.55 -1.31
CA GLU A 188 5.21 13.95 0.03
C GLU A 188 5.81 12.52 -0.02
N VAL A 189 5.55 11.77 -1.10
CA VAL A 189 6.10 10.42 -1.30
C VAL A 189 7.61 10.45 -1.54
N GLY A 190 8.11 11.41 -2.34
CA GLY A 190 9.51 11.44 -2.77
C GLY A 190 10.56 11.63 -1.66
N ASN A 191 10.15 12.06 -0.47
CA ASN A 191 11.04 12.38 0.64
C ASN A 191 11.14 11.28 1.71
N ARG A 192 10.44 10.16 1.55
CA ARG A 192 10.36 9.10 2.58
C ARG A 192 11.22 7.90 2.24
N GLY A 193 11.85 7.31 3.25
CA GLY A 193 12.55 6.02 3.13
C GLY A 193 11.56 4.85 3.10
N PHE A 194 12.07 3.63 2.92
CA PHE A 194 11.24 2.42 2.94
C PHE A 194 11.56 1.54 4.15
N VAL A 195 10.56 0.77 4.58
CA VAL A 195 10.70 -0.22 5.64
C VAL A 195 10.01 -1.52 5.25
N LEU A 196 10.61 -2.64 5.64
CA LEU A 196 10.03 -3.98 5.54
C LEU A 196 10.07 -4.66 6.90
N PHE A 197 9.09 -5.50 7.18
CA PHE A 197 9.08 -6.39 8.34
C PHE A 197 9.32 -7.81 7.84
N LEU A 198 10.56 -8.28 7.93
CA LEU A 198 11.01 -9.52 7.32
C LEU A 198 11.15 -10.63 8.35
N THR A 199 10.55 -11.79 8.07
CA THR A 199 10.94 -13.06 8.71
C THR A 199 12.22 -13.55 8.03
N VAL A 200 13.29 -13.77 8.78
CA VAL A 200 14.58 -14.26 8.22
C VAL A 200 14.46 -15.72 7.80
N ASN A 201 14.74 -16.01 6.53
CA ASN A 201 14.67 -17.35 5.96
C ASN A 201 16.06 -18.01 5.91
N SER A 202 17.09 -17.28 5.52
CA SER A 202 18.46 -17.80 5.43
C SER A 202 19.50 -16.71 5.62
N MET A 203 20.68 -17.11 6.07
CA MET A 203 21.86 -16.25 6.21
C MET A 203 22.87 -16.57 5.11
N GLY A 204 23.49 -15.54 4.55
CA GLY A 204 24.66 -15.61 3.68
C GLY A 204 25.87 -14.95 4.34
N ASN A 205 26.96 -14.78 3.58
CA ASN A 205 28.19 -14.18 4.10
C ASN A 205 28.04 -12.68 4.41
N ASP A 206 27.40 -11.94 3.50
CA ASP A 206 27.22 -10.48 3.59
C ASP A 206 25.75 -10.04 3.43
N SER A 207 24.83 -11.00 3.50
CA SER A 207 23.40 -10.77 3.32
C SER A 207 22.57 -11.80 4.09
N PHE A 208 21.27 -11.54 4.18
CA PHE A 208 20.27 -12.53 4.57
C PHE A 208 19.10 -12.47 3.61
N THR A 209 18.31 -13.54 3.56
CA THR A 209 17.02 -13.52 2.87
C THR A 209 15.88 -13.45 3.88
N GLY A 210 14.81 -12.75 3.53
CA GLY A 210 13.59 -12.73 4.34
C GLY A 210 12.35 -12.51 3.51
N SER A 211 11.20 -12.92 4.04
CA SER A 211 9.91 -12.80 3.35
C SER A 211 9.02 -11.71 3.93
N TRP A 212 8.30 -11.04 3.05
CA TRP A 212 7.20 -10.13 3.34
C TRP A 212 6.13 -10.25 2.25
N MET A 213 4.87 -10.49 2.64
CA MET A 213 3.73 -10.59 1.71
C MET A 213 3.98 -11.58 0.56
N SER A 214 4.43 -12.79 0.88
CA SER A 214 4.79 -13.85 -0.09
C SER A 214 5.93 -13.52 -1.05
N ARG A 215 6.62 -12.38 -0.88
CA ARG A 215 7.82 -12.01 -1.64
C ARG A 215 9.07 -12.19 -0.80
N THR A 216 10.07 -12.85 -1.35
CA THR A 216 11.39 -12.99 -0.73
C THR A 216 12.34 -11.90 -1.20
N TYR A 217 13.01 -11.27 -0.25
CA TYR A 217 14.02 -10.24 -0.44
C TYR A 217 15.38 -10.78 -0.03
N THR A 218 16.42 -10.38 -0.76
CA THR A 218 17.83 -10.53 -0.36
C THR A 218 18.31 -9.18 0.14
N VAL A 219 18.66 -9.11 1.42
CA VAL A 219 19.08 -7.89 2.09
C VAL A 219 20.58 -7.98 2.34
N SER A 220 21.34 -7.15 1.63
CA SER A 220 22.78 -6.99 1.81
C SER A 220 23.08 -5.94 2.87
N LEU A 221 24.17 -6.12 3.60
CA LEU A 221 24.66 -5.17 4.59
C LEU A 221 25.94 -4.52 4.10
N ASN A 222 26.17 -3.27 4.49
CA ASN A 222 27.42 -2.56 4.23
C ASN A 222 27.97 -2.00 5.55
N GLN A 223 29.17 -1.41 5.53
CA GLN A 223 29.81 -0.88 6.74
C GLN A 223 28.99 0.21 7.47
N SER A 224 28.07 0.88 6.77
CA SER A 224 27.19 1.90 7.35
C SER A 224 25.86 1.35 7.88
N THR A 225 25.54 0.08 7.66
CA THR A 225 24.34 -0.54 8.21
C THR A 225 24.45 -0.58 9.73
N THR A 226 23.45 -0.05 10.43
CA THR A 226 23.32 -0.16 11.89
C THR A 226 22.28 -1.20 12.25
N CYS A 227 22.45 -1.87 13.39
CA CYS A 227 21.42 -2.77 13.90
C CYS A 227 21.19 -2.64 15.40
N SER A 228 19.94 -2.74 15.83
CA SER A 228 19.53 -2.79 17.24
C SER A 228 18.76 -4.09 17.51
N ILE A 229 19.47 -5.10 18.03
CA ILE A 229 18.92 -6.44 18.26
C ILE A 229 18.93 -6.68 19.77
N ASN A 230 17.77 -6.95 20.36
CA ASN A 230 17.61 -7.14 21.80
C ASN A 230 18.26 -6.01 22.63
N HIS A 231 18.03 -4.76 22.21
CA HIS A 231 18.59 -3.55 22.83
C HIS A 231 20.13 -3.41 22.76
N THR A 232 20.82 -4.26 21.98
CA THR A 232 22.25 -4.14 21.73
C THR A 232 22.51 -3.61 20.32
N PHE A 233 23.46 -2.69 20.20
CA PHE A 233 23.82 -2.06 18.93
C PHE A 233 24.98 -2.76 18.24
N TYR A 234 24.83 -3.00 16.94
CA TYR A 234 25.83 -3.60 16.07
C TYR A 234 25.99 -2.77 14.80
N SER A 235 27.10 -2.94 14.09
CA SER A 235 27.32 -2.28 12.79
C SER A 235 27.91 -3.22 11.74
N GLY A 236 27.62 -2.91 10.48
CA GLY A 236 28.09 -3.67 9.33
C GLY A 236 27.81 -5.16 9.43
N GLN A 237 28.84 -5.97 9.21
CA GLN A 237 28.68 -7.44 9.22
C GLN A 237 28.45 -8.04 10.62
N GLN A 238 28.71 -7.30 11.70
CA GLN A 238 28.39 -7.79 13.05
C GLN A 238 26.89 -8.02 13.21
N CYS A 239 26.06 -7.25 12.52
CA CYS A 239 24.62 -7.45 12.49
C CYS A 239 24.24 -8.89 12.12
N LEU A 240 24.84 -9.47 11.07
CA LEU A 240 24.49 -10.81 10.59
C LEU A 240 24.73 -11.88 11.64
N GLN A 241 25.76 -11.72 12.46
CA GLN A 241 26.10 -12.68 13.52
C GLN A 241 25.02 -12.75 14.62
N HIS A 242 24.17 -11.73 14.71
CA HIS A 242 23.11 -11.61 15.71
C HIS A 242 21.69 -11.73 15.12
N LEU A 243 21.56 -11.83 13.80
CA LEU A 243 20.29 -12.22 13.20
C LEU A 243 20.04 -13.70 13.39
N GLN A 244 18.78 -14.05 13.62
CA GLN A 244 18.34 -15.42 13.82
C GLN A 244 17.30 -15.78 12.77
N ARG A 245 17.39 -17.00 12.24
CA ARG A 245 16.36 -17.56 11.36
C ARG A 245 15.01 -17.59 12.09
N ASP A 246 13.93 -17.44 11.33
CA ASP A 246 12.54 -17.43 11.80
C ASP A 246 12.15 -16.24 12.69
N MET A 247 13.09 -15.34 12.99
CA MET A 247 12.83 -14.11 13.74
C MET A 247 12.41 -12.96 12.82
N CYS A 248 11.58 -12.08 13.37
CA CYS A 248 11.07 -10.89 12.71
C CYS A 248 11.96 -9.66 12.95
N TYR A 249 12.32 -8.97 11.87
CA TYR A 249 13.09 -7.73 11.93
C TYR A 249 12.45 -6.62 11.10
N MET A 250 12.49 -5.40 11.63
CA MET A 250 12.21 -4.19 10.88
C MET A 250 13.49 -3.78 10.14
N VAL A 251 13.43 -3.71 8.82
CA VAL A 251 14.56 -3.45 7.93
C VAL A 251 14.29 -2.16 7.16
N ARG A 252 15.05 -1.11 7.43
CA ARG A 252 14.99 0.14 6.67
C ARG A 252 15.92 0.06 5.46
N VAL A 253 15.40 0.45 4.29
CA VAL A 253 16.11 0.35 3.01
C VAL A 253 15.93 1.63 2.20
N ARG A 254 16.86 1.89 1.27
CA ARG A 254 16.78 3.03 0.35
C ARG A 254 16.13 2.67 -0.98
N GLN A 255 16.31 1.43 -1.43
CA GLN A 255 15.71 0.94 -2.65
C GLN A 255 14.21 0.71 -2.46
N ASP A 256 13.46 0.91 -3.53
CA ASP A 256 12.03 0.68 -3.52
C ASP A 256 11.72 -0.82 -3.50
N PRO A 257 11.09 -1.35 -2.43
CA PRO A 257 10.77 -2.78 -2.35
C PRO A 257 9.71 -3.22 -3.36
N SER A 258 8.94 -2.32 -3.98
CA SER A 258 8.04 -2.70 -5.09
C SER A 258 8.84 -3.13 -6.33
N ALA A 259 9.94 -2.43 -6.63
CA ALA A 259 10.74 -2.63 -7.82
C ALA A 259 11.89 -3.63 -7.62
N TYR A 260 12.44 -3.74 -6.42
CA TYR A 260 13.65 -4.52 -6.14
C TYR A 260 13.43 -5.61 -5.09
N THR A 261 13.97 -6.81 -5.34
CA THR A 261 14.10 -7.86 -4.32
C THR A 261 15.49 -7.89 -3.68
N SER A 262 16.50 -7.31 -4.33
CA SER A 262 17.84 -7.13 -3.77
C SER A 262 17.94 -5.73 -3.16
N LEU A 263 18.07 -5.66 -1.84
CA LEU A 263 18.02 -4.43 -1.06
C LEU A 263 19.31 -4.24 -0.27
N ILE A 264 19.62 -3.00 0.09
CA ILE A 264 20.71 -2.67 1.02
C ILE A 264 20.10 -2.07 2.27
N ALA A 265 20.34 -2.72 3.41
CA ALA A 265 19.85 -2.23 4.70
C ALA A 265 20.63 -0.98 5.13
N SER A 266 19.91 0.06 5.52
CA SER A 266 20.49 1.18 6.28
C SER A 266 20.40 0.93 7.78
N ASP A 267 19.31 0.31 8.24
CA ASP A 267 19.07 0.01 9.65
C ASP A 267 18.27 -1.29 9.80
N ILE A 268 18.57 -2.09 10.82
CA ILE A 268 17.84 -3.32 11.17
C ILE A 268 17.54 -3.33 12.66
N SER A 269 16.29 -3.59 13.04
CA SER A 269 15.94 -3.71 14.46
C SER A 269 15.00 -4.88 14.73
N SER A 270 15.05 -5.43 15.94
CA SER A 270 14.08 -6.44 16.38
C SER A 270 12.66 -5.89 16.28
N ALA A 271 11.75 -6.70 15.75
CA ALA A 271 10.33 -6.38 15.64
C ALA A 271 9.47 -7.48 16.26
N PRO A 272 8.27 -7.15 16.80
CA PRO A 272 7.32 -8.15 17.24
C PRO A 272 6.95 -9.11 16.11
N GLN A 273 6.91 -10.43 16.39
CA GLN A 273 6.69 -11.46 15.38
C GLN A 273 5.39 -11.24 14.57
N ARG A 274 4.35 -10.72 15.22
CA ARG A 274 3.05 -10.43 14.61
C ARG A 274 3.09 -9.41 13.47
N LEU A 275 4.14 -8.59 13.39
CA LEU A 275 4.32 -7.61 12.31
C LEU A 275 4.97 -8.21 11.05
N CYS A 276 5.55 -9.41 11.14
CA CYS A 276 6.09 -10.10 9.97
C CYS A 276 5.06 -11.08 9.40
N VAL A 277 4.58 -10.79 8.19
CA VAL A 277 3.69 -11.68 7.45
C VAL A 277 4.55 -12.63 6.61
N ARG A 278 4.32 -13.93 6.76
CA ARG A 278 4.99 -14.96 5.95
C ARG A 278 4.38 -15.06 4.55
#